data_AF-A0A838A086-F1
#
_entry.id   AF-A0A838A086-F1
#
_cell.length_a   1.000
_cell.length_b   1.000
_cell.length_c   1.000
_cell.angle_alpha   90.00
_cell.angle_beta   90.00
_cell.angle_gamma   90.00
#
_symmetry.space_group_name_H-M   'P 1'
#
loop_
_entity.id
_entity.type
_entity.pdbx_description
1 polymer ?
#
loop_
_entity_poly.entity_id
_entity_poly.type
_entity_poly.pdbx_seq_one_letter_code
_entity_poly.pdbx_strand_id
1 'polypeptide(L)'
;MHPYRWGDPSRPAELPEAVRTALTHLGAGEPAREPVEPDEIAVPPVRLTDQARAALEDVVGRDHVHTDSATRVRHTRGWSTPDLLKLRSGDAADAPDAVVVPADHEQVLFLLQVCTEHRIAVVPFSGGTSVVGGLAPRGDRFNGVITLDLGRLDGLTAIDETSRTATLQAGVRGPHAERLLAAHGFTLGHFPQSYEGASIGGYAATRSAGQASAGYGRFDEMVVGMTLATPQGTIELGSAPMSAAGPDLRQLVLGSEGTLGVITSVTVRVRPAPAERVYEGWRFDSFEAGSDALRALAQDGPLPTVLRLSDEAETSVNLADPARGPGSGADGCLAVVGHEGSADEVAANRAAAAEVLRAAGGRPLGTEPGEAWRAGRYRAPYLRDPLLDAGALVETLETATFWSNLHRLRQAVTEAVRAELEAADTPALVLCHISHVYETGASLYFTVVCAQAGDPVAQWSAAKAAANEAIRSTGGTITHHHGVGIDHRESYAEEVGEQAAEALRAAKRALDPAGILNPGVLIAP
;
A
#
# COMPACT_ATOMS: atom_id res chain seq x y z
N MET A 1 -0.55 18.97 1.51
CA MET A 1 -1.33 17.84 2.03
C MET A 1 -1.52 18.05 3.52
N HIS A 2 -2.72 17.75 4.04
CA HIS A 2 -3.01 17.82 5.47
C HIS A 2 -2.24 16.71 6.21
N PRO A 3 -1.72 16.93 7.45
CA PRO A 3 -0.84 15.95 8.09
C PRO A 3 -1.50 14.61 8.45
N TYR A 4 -2.81 14.58 8.63
CA TYR A 4 -3.56 13.36 8.94
C TYR A 4 -4.91 13.26 8.21
N ARG A 5 -5.10 14.04 7.13
CA ARG A 5 -6.29 13.90 6.25
C ARG A 5 -5.88 13.61 4.82
N TRP A 6 -6.44 12.56 4.25
CA TRP A 6 -6.07 12.08 2.92
C TRP A 6 -6.57 13.03 1.83
N GLY A 7 -5.72 13.29 0.84
CA GLY A 7 -6.08 14.07 -0.34
C GLY A 7 -6.04 15.59 -0.15
N ASP A 8 -6.86 16.29 -0.94
CA ASP A 8 -6.91 17.75 -0.98
C ASP A 8 -7.81 18.30 0.15
N PRO A 9 -7.25 19.04 1.12
CA PRO A 9 -8.02 19.61 2.22
C PRO A 9 -9.09 20.63 1.77
N SER A 10 -9.02 21.16 0.54
CA SER A 10 -10.06 22.02 -0.02
C SER A 10 -11.31 21.27 -0.48
N ARG A 11 -11.27 19.93 -0.51
CA ARG A 11 -12.38 19.06 -0.92
C ARG A 11 -12.58 17.92 0.08
N PRO A 12 -12.94 18.22 1.33
CA PRO A 12 -13.16 17.19 2.33
C PRO A 12 -14.30 16.27 1.89
N ALA A 13 -14.12 14.97 2.08
CA ALA A 13 -15.22 14.03 1.92
C ALA A 13 -16.16 14.14 3.12
N GLU A 14 -17.46 14.03 2.88
CA GLU A 14 -18.49 13.97 3.92
C GLU A 14 -19.05 12.55 4.00
N LEU A 15 -19.40 12.12 5.21
CA LEU A 15 -20.15 10.88 5.39
C LEU A 15 -21.60 11.08 4.99
N PRO A 16 -22.16 10.23 4.12
CA PRO A 16 -23.60 10.20 3.91
C PRO A 16 -24.35 9.92 5.22
N GLU A 17 -25.51 10.56 5.42
CA GLU A 17 -26.29 10.44 6.65
C GLU A 17 -26.70 8.98 6.97
N ALA A 18 -26.98 8.19 5.93
CA ALA A 18 -27.25 6.77 6.07
C ALA A 18 -26.06 6.00 6.66
N VAL A 19 -24.83 6.36 6.31
CA VAL A 19 -23.61 5.76 6.87
C VAL A 19 -23.47 6.17 8.33
N ARG A 20 -23.67 7.45 8.67
CA ARG A 20 -23.65 7.92 10.07
C ARG A 20 -24.68 7.18 10.94
N THR A 21 -25.89 6.98 10.42
CA THR A 21 -26.93 6.19 11.09
C THR A 21 -26.52 4.73 11.25
N ALA A 22 -25.93 4.11 10.23
CA ALA A 22 -25.43 2.73 10.32
C ALA A 22 -24.34 2.58 11.40
N LEU A 23 -23.44 3.55 11.53
CA LEU A 23 -22.38 3.57 12.55
C LEU A 23 -22.94 3.57 13.97
N THR A 24 -24.05 4.27 14.24
CA THR A 24 -24.68 4.24 15.57
C THR A 24 -25.19 2.86 15.96
N HIS A 25 -25.60 2.03 15.00
CA HIS A 25 -25.98 0.64 15.26
C HIS A 25 -24.76 -0.26 15.54
N LEU A 26 -23.56 0.15 15.13
CA LEU A 26 -22.29 -0.47 15.49
C LEU A 26 -21.70 0.09 16.80
N GLY A 27 -22.43 0.97 17.50
CA GLY A 27 -21.98 1.60 18.74
C GLY A 27 -21.03 2.78 18.56
N ALA A 28 -20.77 3.23 17.33
CA ALA A 28 -19.95 4.40 17.07
C ALA A 28 -20.76 5.70 17.26
N GLY A 29 -20.12 6.73 17.81
CA GLY A 29 -20.74 8.03 18.08
C GLY A 29 -19.73 9.17 18.03
N GLU A 30 -19.06 9.40 19.16
CA GLU A 30 -17.98 10.39 19.28
C GLU A 30 -16.60 9.72 19.20
N PRO A 31 -15.57 10.41 18.69
CA PRO A 31 -14.22 9.88 18.71
C PRO A 31 -13.74 9.68 20.15
N ALA A 32 -12.96 8.63 20.40
CA ALA A 32 -12.46 8.33 21.74
C ALA A 32 -11.52 9.42 22.29
N ARG A 33 -10.93 10.22 21.39
CA ARG A 33 -10.17 11.44 21.71
C ARG A 33 -10.49 12.52 20.69
N GLU A 34 -10.67 13.75 21.16
CA GLU A 34 -10.81 14.90 20.27
C GLU A 34 -9.51 15.11 19.46
N PRO A 35 -9.61 15.33 18.14
CA PRO A 35 -8.44 15.66 17.33
C PRO A 35 -7.84 17.00 17.72
N VAL A 36 -6.51 17.06 17.81
CA VAL A 36 -5.72 18.28 17.97
C VAL A 36 -5.54 18.95 16.61
N GLU A 37 -5.56 20.28 16.56
CA GLU A 37 -5.32 21.02 15.32
C GLU A 37 -3.86 20.82 14.82
N PRO A 38 -3.62 20.79 13.50
CA PRO A 38 -2.30 20.51 12.92
C PRO A 38 -1.14 21.36 13.44
N ASP A 39 -1.38 22.63 13.75
CA ASP A 39 -0.41 23.61 14.25
C ASP A 39 -0.14 23.48 15.75
N GLU A 40 -0.99 22.75 16.48
CA GLU A 40 -0.86 22.45 17.90
C GLU A 40 -0.13 21.12 18.17
N ILE A 41 0.13 20.31 17.13
CA ILE A 41 0.88 19.06 17.25
C ILE A 41 2.32 19.35 17.70
N ALA A 42 2.67 18.92 18.91
CA ALA A 42 3.99 19.10 19.47
C ALA A 42 5.01 18.15 18.85
N VAL A 43 6.13 18.69 18.38
CA VAL A 43 7.29 17.92 17.91
C VAL A 43 8.45 18.01 18.90
N PRO A 44 9.27 16.96 19.07
CA PRO A 44 10.47 17.02 19.90
C PRO A 44 11.47 18.08 19.39
N PRO A 45 12.32 18.62 20.28
CA PRO A 45 13.47 19.42 19.86
C PRO A 45 14.38 18.66 18.90
N VAL A 46 14.96 19.38 17.94
CA VAL A 46 15.93 18.83 16.99
C VAL A 46 17.21 18.43 17.73
N ARG A 47 17.63 17.17 17.57
CA ARG A 47 18.83 16.59 18.19
C ARG A 47 20.10 16.76 17.36
N LEU A 48 19.97 17.06 16.06
CA LEU A 48 21.10 17.27 15.15
C LEU A 48 21.99 18.41 15.65
N THR A 49 23.30 18.20 15.63
CA THR A 49 24.28 19.25 15.93
C THR A 49 24.34 20.27 14.80
N ASP A 50 24.79 21.49 15.09
CA ASP A 50 25.00 22.52 14.06
C ASP A 50 25.96 22.05 12.96
N GLN A 51 27.00 21.29 13.32
CA GLN A 51 27.94 20.69 12.37
C GLN A 51 27.25 19.66 11.46
N ALA A 52 26.46 18.74 12.02
CA ALA A 52 25.73 17.74 11.24
C ALA A 52 24.73 18.41 10.30
N ARG A 53 24.01 19.43 10.78
CA ARG A 53 23.08 20.21 9.97
C ARG A 53 23.81 20.93 8.83
N ALA A 54 24.91 21.62 9.11
CA ALA A 54 25.70 22.30 8.08
C ALA A 54 26.20 21.33 7.01
N ALA A 55 26.65 20.13 7.40
CA ALA A 55 27.07 19.11 6.45
C ALA A 55 25.94 18.62 5.54
N LEU A 56 24.70 18.50 6.05
CA LEU A 56 23.52 18.21 5.23
C LEU A 56 23.21 19.37 4.27
N GLU A 57 23.26 20.61 4.76
CA GLU A 57 23.02 21.82 3.97
C GLU A 57 24.08 22.03 2.87
N ASP A 58 25.34 21.63 3.09
CA ASP A 58 26.40 21.68 2.09
C ASP A 58 26.13 20.73 0.91
N VAL A 59 25.42 19.61 1.14
CA VAL A 59 25.09 18.63 0.08
C VAL A 59 23.89 19.07 -0.75
N VAL A 60 22.78 19.44 -0.10
CA VAL A 60 21.51 19.70 -0.80
C VAL A 60 21.16 21.18 -0.95
N GLY A 61 21.88 22.06 -0.27
CA GLY A 61 21.53 23.47 -0.10
C GLY A 61 20.58 23.71 1.08
N ARG A 62 20.72 24.86 1.73
CA ARG A 62 19.94 25.24 2.93
C ARG A 62 18.42 25.21 2.73
N ASP A 63 17.94 25.55 1.54
CA ASP A 63 16.51 25.57 1.22
C ASP A 63 15.89 24.16 1.12
N HIS A 64 16.72 23.12 1.19
CA HIS A 64 16.32 21.72 1.08
C HIS A 64 16.59 20.91 2.37
N VAL A 65 16.82 21.60 3.49
CA VAL A 65 16.90 21.02 4.84
C VAL A 65 15.85 21.70 5.72
N HIS A 66 14.78 20.98 6.02
CA HIS A 66 13.63 21.50 6.75
C HIS A 66 13.60 20.99 8.20
N THR A 67 13.60 21.91 9.16
CA THR A 67 13.51 21.61 10.60
C THR A 67 12.24 22.19 11.23
N ASP A 68 11.35 22.80 10.44
CA ASP A 68 10.09 23.36 10.93
C ASP A 68 9.11 22.25 11.33
N SER A 69 8.29 22.51 12.36
CA SER A 69 7.36 21.52 12.91
C SER A 69 6.38 20.99 11.86
N ALA A 70 5.83 21.86 11.02
CA ALA A 70 4.80 21.47 10.06
C ALA A 70 5.35 20.48 9.02
N THR A 71 6.56 20.70 8.52
CA THR A 71 7.23 19.77 7.59
C THR A 71 7.59 18.47 8.27
N ARG A 72 8.13 18.50 9.49
CA ARG A 72 8.46 17.30 10.25
C ARG A 72 7.24 16.42 10.50
N VAL A 73 6.13 17.00 10.97
CA VAL A 73 4.86 16.27 11.21
C VAL A 73 4.36 15.55 9.96
N ARG A 74 4.40 16.20 8.78
CA ARG A 74 3.97 15.59 7.51
C ARG A 74 4.84 14.42 7.04
N HIS A 75 6.02 14.24 7.65
CA HIS A 75 7.01 13.23 7.29
C HIS A 75 7.32 12.26 8.43
N THR A 76 6.47 12.24 9.46
CA THR A 76 6.66 11.40 10.66
C THR A 76 6.21 9.95 10.42
N ARG A 77 5.03 9.74 9.84
CA ARG A 77 4.36 8.43 9.77
C ARG A 77 3.61 8.23 8.45
N GLY A 78 3.05 7.03 8.28
CA GLY A 78 2.22 6.68 7.15
C GLY A 78 0.74 7.00 7.38
N TRP A 79 -0.11 6.14 6.82
CA TRP A 79 -1.57 6.32 6.72
C TRP A 79 -2.35 5.13 7.29
N SER A 80 -1.71 4.29 8.12
CA SER A 80 -2.47 3.33 8.93
C SER A 80 -3.34 4.10 9.92
N THR A 81 -4.48 3.54 10.29
CA THR A 81 -5.35 4.09 11.31
C THR A 81 -4.64 4.30 12.65
N PRO A 82 -3.77 3.39 13.14
CA PRO A 82 -2.90 3.66 14.28
C PRO A 82 -2.03 4.91 14.14
N ASP A 83 -1.38 5.11 12.98
CA ASP A 83 -0.53 6.28 12.73
C ASP A 83 -1.35 7.57 12.79
N LEU A 84 -2.54 7.55 12.20
CA LEU A 84 -3.45 8.70 12.16
C LEU A 84 -4.06 9.01 13.51
N LEU A 85 -4.46 8.01 14.29
CA LEU A 85 -4.98 8.20 15.64
C LEU A 85 -3.93 8.85 16.56
N LYS A 86 -2.66 8.41 16.47
CA LYS A 86 -1.56 9.04 17.21
C LYS A 86 -1.38 10.51 16.82
N LEU A 87 -1.25 10.80 15.51
CA LEU A 87 -1.11 12.17 15.02
C LEU A 87 -2.31 13.05 15.40
N ARG A 88 -3.54 12.54 15.27
CA ARG A 88 -4.77 13.24 15.66
C ARG A 88 -4.82 13.51 17.17
N SER A 89 -4.22 12.66 18.00
CA SER A 89 -4.09 12.91 19.44
C SER A 89 -2.95 13.86 19.83
N GLY A 90 -2.24 14.44 18.85
CA GLY A 90 -1.10 15.33 19.07
C GLY A 90 0.23 14.60 19.33
N ASP A 91 0.28 13.27 19.21
CA ASP A 91 1.51 12.50 19.36
C ASP A 91 2.32 12.50 18.05
N ALA A 92 3.38 13.30 18.01
CA ALA A 92 4.45 13.24 17.02
C ALA A 92 5.82 13.05 17.68
N ALA A 93 5.89 12.27 18.76
CA ALA A 93 7.11 12.07 19.56
C ALA A 93 8.26 11.40 18.78
N ASP A 94 7.95 10.73 17.67
CA ASP A 94 8.88 10.09 16.73
C ASP A 94 9.12 10.91 15.45
N ALA A 95 8.71 12.19 15.42
CA ALA A 95 8.99 13.06 14.29
C ALA A 95 10.49 13.14 13.97
N PRO A 96 10.89 13.12 12.68
CA PRO A 96 12.29 13.23 12.29
C PRO A 96 12.88 14.54 12.79
N ASP A 97 14.19 14.61 13.00
CA ASP A 97 14.91 15.83 13.38
C ASP A 97 15.02 16.81 12.21
N ALA A 98 15.08 16.32 10.97
CA ALA A 98 14.98 17.11 9.76
C ALA A 98 14.38 16.33 8.59
N VAL A 99 13.82 17.05 7.62
CA VAL A 99 13.46 16.52 6.29
C VAL A 99 14.45 17.06 5.27
N VAL A 100 15.10 16.18 4.52
CA VAL A 100 16.16 16.51 3.57
C VAL A 100 15.75 16.08 2.17
N VAL A 101 15.82 16.99 1.19
CA VAL A 101 15.22 16.79 -0.14
C VAL A 101 16.28 16.84 -1.27
N PRO A 102 16.95 15.72 -1.59
CA PRO A 102 18.00 15.66 -2.62
C PRO A 102 17.45 15.84 -4.04
N ALA A 103 18.25 16.44 -4.91
CA ALA A 103 17.93 16.73 -6.32
C ALA A 103 18.24 15.58 -7.28
N ASP A 104 19.18 14.70 -6.92
CA ASP A 104 19.71 13.65 -7.79
C ASP A 104 20.30 12.48 -6.98
N HIS A 105 20.78 11.47 -7.71
CA HIS A 105 21.41 10.27 -7.13
C HIS A 105 22.70 10.58 -6.36
N GLU A 106 23.50 11.54 -6.82
CA GLU A 106 24.79 11.89 -6.20
C GLU A 106 24.57 12.54 -4.83
N GLN A 107 23.62 13.46 -4.72
CA GLN A 107 23.23 14.04 -3.44
C GLN A 107 22.73 12.97 -2.45
N VAL A 108 21.98 11.96 -2.91
CA VAL A 108 21.59 10.85 -2.04
C VAL A 108 22.82 10.11 -1.51
N LEU A 109 23.79 9.77 -2.35
CA LEU A 109 25.03 9.10 -1.91
C LEU A 109 25.80 9.93 -0.88
N PHE A 110 26.00 11.22 -1.14
CA PHE A 110 26.71 12.11 -0.23
C PHE A 110 25.97 12.27 1.10
N LEU A 111 24.64 12.35 1.09
CA LEU A 111 23.86 12.36 2.33
C LEU A 111 24.05 11.07 3.14
N LEU A 112 24.08 9.90 2.50
CA LEU A 112 24.33 8.64 3.22
C LEU A 112 25.73 8.60 3.86
N GLN A 113 26.73 9.20 3.22
CA GLN A 113 28.07 9.36 3.80
C GLN A 113 28.05 10.27 5.04
N VAL A 114 27.45 11.46 4.92
CA VAL A 114 27.27 12.41 6.05
C VAL A 114 26.52 11.75 7.21
N CYS A 115 25.42 11.06 6.92
CA CYS A 115 24.64 10.36 7.94
C CYS A 115 25.42 9.21 8.60
N THR A 116 26.27 8.51 7.85
CA THR A 116 27.16 7.48 8.40
C THR A 116 28.18 8.08 9.37
N GLU A 117 28.85 9.16 8.95
CA GLU A 117 29.86 9.87 9.76
C GLU A 117 29.26 10.43 11.05
N HIS A 118 28.09 11.06 10.96
CA HIS A 118 27.43 11.69 12.10
C HIS A 118 26.52 10.75 12.90
N ARG A 119 26.42 9.47 12.52
CA ARG A 119 25.49 8.46 13.06
C ARG A 119 24.04 8.96 13.13
N ILE A 120 23.51 9.37 11.99
CA ILE A 120 22.13 9.82 11.79
C ILE A 120 21.36 8.71 11.09
N ALA A 121 20.21 8.31 11.63
CA ALA A 121 19.32 7.38 10.96
C ALA A 121 18.62 8.06 9.77
N VAL A 122 18.40 7.32 8.68
CA VAL A 122 17.82 7.81 7.44
C VAL A 122 16.57 7.00 7.12
N VAL A 123 15.44 7.68 6.98
CA VAL A 123 14.17 7.08 6.53
C VAL A 123 13.92 7.51 5.10
N PRO A 124 14.05 6.61 4.11
CA PRO A 124 13.67 6.92 2.74
C PRO A 124 12.17 7.19 2.66
N PHE A 125 11.80 8.37 2.18
CA PHE A 125 10.41 8.79 2.03
C PHE A 125 10.18 9.18 0.58
N SER A 126 9.22 8.52 -0.05
CA SER A 126 8.86 8.84 -1.43
C SER A 126 7.41 9.33 -1.47
N GLY A 127 6.43 8.44 -1.49
CA GLY A 127 5.01 8.85 -1.47
C GLY A 127 4.44 9.08 -0.06
N GLY A 128 5.09 8.56 0.98
CA GLY A 128 4.61 8.65 2.37
C GLY A 128 3.39 7.78 2.69
N THR A 129 3.00 6.86 1.81
CA THR A 129 1.71 6.15 1.90
C THR A 129 1.77 4.79 2.61
N SER A 130 2.76 4.55 3.46
CA SER A 130 2.87 3.27 4.19
C SER A 130 1.66 3.04 5.09
N VAL A 131 1.23 1.80 5.27
CA VAL A 131 0.12 1.42 6.18
C VAL A 131 0.55 0.34 7.20
N VAL A 132 1.86 0.17 7.38
CA VAL A 132 2.47 -0.87 8.22
C VAL A 132 3.56 -0.31 9.16
N GLY A 133 3.52 1.00 9.40
CA GLY A 133 4.52 1.73 10.19
C GLY A 133 5.93 1.73 9.57
N GLY A 134 6.05 1.58 8.24
CA GLY A 134 7.34 1.52 7.55
C GLY A 134 8.14 2.84 7.52
N LEU A 135 7.59 3.91 8.10
CA LEU A 135 8.21 5.24 8.21
C LEU A 135 8.57 5.62 9.65
N ALA A 136 8.37 4.72 10.62
CA ALA A 136 8.62 4.96 12.04
C ALA A 136 9.85 4.14 12.53
N PRO A 137 11.08 4.56 12.21
CA PRO A 137 12.29 3.81 12.55
C PRO A 137 12.60 3.86 14.06
N ARG A 138 13.47 2.96 14.52
CA ARG A 138 14.11 3.03 15.84
C ARG A 138 15.32 3.97 15.81
N GLY A 139 15.08 5.23 16.19
CA GLY A 139 16.08 6.31 16.20
C GLY A 139 16.82 6.55 17.51
N ASP A 140 16.64 5.70 18.53
CA ASP A 140 17.15 5.89 19.90
C ASP A 140 18.68 5.76 20.01
N ARG A 141 19.29 4.94 19.14
CA ARG A 141 20.75 4.71 19.12
C ARG A 141 21.53 5.70 18.24
N PHE A 142 20.86 6.67 17.64
CA PHE A 142 21.43 7.62 16.67
C PHE A 142 21.41 9.04 17.22
N ASN A 143 22.30 9.89 16.71
CA ASN A 143 22.39 11.30 17.11
C ASN A 143 21.25 12.16 16.53
N GLY A 144 20.50 11.59 15.59
CA GLY A 144 19.30 12.16 15.01
C GLY A 144 18.69 11.19 14.00
N VAL A 145 17.50 11.53 13.51
CA VAL A 145 16.78 10.84 12.44
C VAL A 145 16.46 11.89 11.39
N ILE A 146 16.77 11.60 10.13
CA ILE A 146 16.24 12.39 9.01
C ILE A 146 15.25 11.59 8.21
N THR A 147 14.24 12.28 7.70
CA THR A 147 13.46 11.78 6.58
C THR A 147 14.10 12.27 5.28
N LEU A 148 14.45 11.34 4.40
CA LEU A 148 15.02 11.62 3.09
C LEU A 148 13.90 11.63 2.05
N ASP A 149 13.37 12.81 1.74
CA ASP A 149 12.25 12.99 0.81
C ASP A 149 12.76 12.99 -0.64
N LEU A 150 12.39 11.95 -1.39
CA LEU A 150 12.78 11.74 -2.77
C LEU A 150 11.91 12.53 -3.76
N GLY A 151 11.02 13.41 -3.30
CA GLY A 151 10.04 14.13 -4.12
C GLY A 151 10.61 15.00 -5.24
N ARG A 152 11.91 15.37 -5.20
CA ARG A 152 12.61 16.06 -6.30
C ARG A 152 13.20 15.12 -7.36
N LEU A 153 13.23 13.82 -7.10
CA LEU A 153 13.56 12.78 -8.07
C LEU A 153 12.28 12.42 -8.85
N ASP A 154 11.75 13.35 -9.64
CA ASP A 154 10.40 13.30 -10.22
C ASP A 154 10.34 13.17 -11.75
N GLY A 155 11.45 12.83 -12.41
CA GLY A 155 11.56 12.73 -13.86
C GLY A 155 11.44 11.33 -14.48
N LEU A 156 11.06 11.31 -15.76
CA LEU A 156 11.30 10.20 -16.69
C LEU A 156 12.67 10.43 -17.35
N THR A 157 13.66 9.58 -17.04
CA THR A 157 15.05 9.78 -17.47
C THR A 157 15.42 9.01 -18.73
N ALA A 158 14.69 7.94 -19.05
CA ALA A 158 14.86 7.19 -20.29
C ALA A 158 13.56 6.52 -20.72
N ILE A 159 13.36 6.41 -22.02
CA ILE A 159 12.30 5.59 -22.62
C ILE A 159 12.87 4.85 -23.83
N ASP A 160 12.63 3.54 -23.89
CA ASP A 160 12.89 2.71 -25.05
C ASP A 160 11.53 2.23 -25.59
N GLU A 161 11.06 2.88 -26.64
CA GLU A 161 9.76 2.57 -27.26
C GLU A 161 9.79 1.21 -27.98
N THR A 162 10.97 0.75 -28.39
CA THR A 162 11.15 -0.54 -29.08
C THR A 162 11.05 -1.68 -28.07
N SER A 163 11.81 -1.60 -26.97
CA SER A 163 11.78 -2.60 -25.88
C SER A 163 10.60 -2.41 -24.94
N ARG A 164 9.91 -1.27 -25.03
CA ARG A 164 8.80 -0.83 -24.17
C ARG A 164 9.20 -0.81 -22.71
N THR A 165 10.27 -0.08 -22.41
CA THR A 165 10.74 0.17 -21.05
C THR A 165 10.87 1.66 -20.78
N ALA A 166 10.70 2.04 -19.53
CA ALA A 166 10.86 3.42 -19.07
C ALA A 166 11.62 3.45 -17.74
N THR A 167 12.60 4.34 -17.62
CA THR A 167 13.31 4.61 -16.37
C THR A 167 12.73 5.85 -15.71
N LEU A 168 12.09 5.65 -14.57
CA LEU A 168 11.46 6.69 -13.77
C LEU A 168 12.27 6.90 -12.50
N GLN A 169 12.46 8.16 -12.12
CA GLN A 169 13.04 8.48 -10.82
C GLN A 169 12.10 8.09 -9.68
N ALA A 170 12.66 7.79 -8.51
CA ALA A 170 11.94 7.17 -7.41
C ALA A 170 10.83 8.03 -6.79
N GLY A 171 10.93 9.36 -6.89
CA GLY A 171 9.94 10.33 -6.40
C GLY A 171 8.73 10.52 -7.31
N VAL A 172 8.76 10.02 -8.56
CA VAL A 172 7.65 10.18 -9.51
C VAL A 172 6.38 9.56 -8.90
N ARG A 173 5.34 10.38 -8.71
CA ARG A 173 4.01 9.92 -8.23
C ARG A 173 3.23 9.21 -9.35
N GLY A 174 2.32 8.31 -9.00
CA GLY A 174 1.51 7.55 -9.95
C GLY A 174 0.87 8.39 -11.07
N PRO A 175 0.09 9.46 -10.75
CA PRO A 175 -0.46 10.37 -11.75
C PRO A 175 0.57 11.05 -12.63
N HIS A 176 1.75 11.35 -12.08
CA HIS A 176 2.81 11.97 -12.85
C HIS A 176 3.46 10.98 -13.82
N ALA A 177 3.73 9.75 -13.38
CA ALA A 177 4.24 8.68 -14.22
C ALA A 177 3.33 8.42 -15.42
N GLU A 178 2.01 8.30 -15.20
CA GLU A 178 1.04 8.12 -16.29
C GLU A 178 1.05 9.30 -17.27
N ARG A 179 1.13 10.55 -16.79
CA ARG A 179 1.23 11.73 -17.68
C ARG A 179 2.50 11.72 -18.52
N LEU A 180 3.65 11.39 -17.90
CA LEU A 180 4.94 11.32 -18.59
C LEU A 180 4.91 10.25 -19.69
N LEU A 181 4.40 9.06 -19.38
CA LEU A 181 4.31 7.94 -20.33
C LEU A 181 3.26 8.18 -21.42
N ALA A 182 2.14 8.82 -21.11
CA ALA A 182 1.09 9.12 -22.07
C ALA A 182 1.59 10.05 -23.20
N ALA A 183 2.55 10.94 -22.92
CA ALA A 183 3.19 11.77 -23.93
C ALA A 183 3.93 10.95 -25.02
N HIS A 184 4.25 9.69 -24.72
CA HIS A 184 4.86 8.72 -25.62
C HIS A 184 3.89 7.61 -26.07
N GLY A 185 2.59 7.74 -25.77
CA GLY A 185 1.58 6.73 -26.12
C GLY A 185 1.58 5.47 -25.25
N PHE A 186 2.24 5.51 -24.09
CA PHE A 186 2.32 4.40 -23.15
C PHE A 186 1.55 4.65 -21.85
N THR A 187 1.28 3.57 -21.11
CA THR A 187 0.77 3.54 -19.75
C THR A 187 1.63 2.60 -18.91
N LEU A 188 1.76 2.89 -17.61
CA LEU A 188 2.36 1.96 -16.65
C LEU A 188 1.35 0.86 -16.29
N GLY A 189 0.06 1.20 -16.20
CA GLY A 189 -0.99 0.25 -15.86
C GLY A 189 -1.03 -0.13 -14.38
N HIS A 190 -0.21 0.53 -13.54
CA HIS A 190 -0.11 0.27 -12.11
C HIS A 190 -0.98 1.25 -11.31
N PHE A 191 -2.16 0.77 -10.92
CA PHE A 191 -3.19 1.59 -10.27
C PHE A 191 -3.53 1.08 -8.86
N PRO A 192 -2.64 1.22 -7.86
CA PRO A 192 -2.96 0.88 -6.47
C PRO A 192 -3.98 1.87 -5.90
N GLN A 193 -4.64 1.54 -4.78
CA GLN A 193 -5.61 2.47 -4.17
C GLN A 193 -4.97 3.79 -3.72
N SER A 194 -3.69 3.74 -3.34
CA SER A 194 -2.88 4.91 -2.99
C SER A 194 -2.32 5.66 -4.21
N TYR A 195 -2.76 5.37 -5.44
CA TYR A 195 -2.23 5.90 -6.71
C TYR A 195 -1.91 7.40 -6.67
N GLU A 196 -2.81 8.23 -6.15
CA GLU A 196 -2.64 9.69 -6.09
C GLU A 196 -1.49 10.15 -5.18
N GLY A 197 -1.21 9.39 -4.11
CA GLY A 197 -0.19 9.71 -3.11
C GLY A 197 1.13 8.97 -3.28
N ALA A 198 1.09 7.74 -3.76
CA ALA A 198 2.24 6.85 -3.83
C ALA A 198 3.11 7.12 -5.07
N SER A 199 4.33 6.59 -5.02
CA SER A 199 5.39 6.89 -6.00
C SER A 199 6.17 5.64 -6.39
N ILE A 200 6.90 5.74 -7.50
CA ILE A 200 7.66 4.65 -8.13
C ILE A 200 8.62 3.95 -7.16
N GLY A 201 9.39 4.70 -6.37
CA GLY A 201 10.31 4.15 -5.39
C GLY A 201 9.59 3.41 -4.26
N GLY A 202 8.46 3.96 -3.80
CA GLY A 202 7.62 3.31 -2.81
C GLY A 202 7.01 2.00 -3.33
N TYR A 203 6.52 2.00 -4.57
CA TYR A 203 5.98 0.81 -5.22
C TYR A 203 7.00 -0.34 -5.28
N ALA A 204 8.26 -0.03 -5.60
CA ALA A 204 9.35 -1.01 -5.60
C ALA A 204 9.69 -1.47 -4.17
N ALA A 205 9.86 -0.52 -3.25
CA ALA A 205 10.29 -0.78 -1.88
C ALA A 205 9.28 -1.64 -1.10
N THR A 206 7.99 -1.61 -1.45
CA THR A 206 6.93 -2.39 -0.77
C THR A 206 6.32 -3.51 -1.61
N ARG A 207 6.80 -3.74 -2.84
CA ARG A 207 6.22 -4.69 -3.81
C ARG A 207 4.70 -4.49 -4.00
N SER A 208 4.30 -3.23 -4.16
CA SER A 208 2.88 -2.87 -4.26
C SER A 208 2.17 -3.57 -5.42
N ALA A 209 0.86 -3.76 -5.27
CA ALA A 209 -0.01 -4.32 -6.30
C ALA A 209 -1.05 -3.28 -6.75
N GLY A 210 -1.27 -3.17 -8.06
CA GLY A 210 -2.27 -2.30 -8.66
C GLY A 210 -3.55 -3.07 -8.99
N GLN A 211 -4.70 -2.41 -8.99
CA GLN A 211 -6.01 -3.06 -9.22
C GLN A 211 -6.15 -3.77 -10.58
N ALA A 212 -5.25 -3.46 -11.53
CA ALA A 212 -5.16 -4.07 -12.85
C ALA A 212 -3.97 -5.06 -13.00
N SER A 213 -3.44 -5.57 -11.88
CA SER A 213 -2.25 -6.42 -11.89
C SER A 213 -2.45 -7.75 -12.63
N ALA A 214 -3.69 -8.22 -12.78
CA ALA A 214 -3.99 -9.40 -13.59
C ALA A 214 -3.61 -9.19 -15.07
N GLY A 215 -3.77 -7.96 -15.59
CA GLY A 215 -3.37 -7.62 -16.96
C GLY A 215 -1.95 -7.06 -17.11
N TYR A 216 -1.49 -6.24 -16.15
CA TYR A 216 -0.20 -5.54 -16.27
C TYR A 216 0.94 -6.16 -15.45
N GLY A 217 0.62 -7.01 -14.47
CA GLY A 217 1.53 -7.52 -13.45
C GLY A 217 1.48 -6.69 -12.16
N ARG A 218 1.98 -7.27 -11.06
CA ARG A 218 2.35 -6.50 -9.87
C ARG A 218 3.56 -5.62 -10.15
N PHE A 219 3.81 -4.63 -9.30
CA PHE A 219 4.90 -3.69 -9.58
C PHE A 219 6.26 -4.38 -9.67
N ASP A 220 6.54 -5.33 -8.79
CA ASP A 220 7.78 -6.11 -8.80
C ASP A 220 7.97 -6.97 -10.05
N GLU A 221 6.88 -7.38 -10.71
CA GLU A 221 6.90 -8.10 -11.99
C GLU A 221 7.08 -7.15 -13.19
N MET A 222 6.79 -5.87 -13.02
CA MET A 222 7.02 -4.85 -14.05
C MET A 222 8.48 -4.39 -14.08
N VAL A 223 9.19 -4.46 -12.95
CA VAL A 223 10.56 -3.96 -12.83
C VAL A 223 11.55 -4.82 -13.59
N VAL A 224 12.30 -4.18 -14.49
CA VAL A 224 13.39 -4.82 -15.25
C VAL A 224 14.77 -4.36 -14.79
N GLY A 225 14.87 -3.19 -14.14
CA GLY A 225 16.11 -2.71 -13.54
C GLY A 225 15.87 -1.60 -12.50
N MET A 226 16.90 -1.25 -11.72
CA MET A 226 16.84 -0.19 -10.72
C MET A 226 18.23 0.30 -10.32
N THR A 227 18.31 1.53 -9.83
CA THR A 227 19.53 2.11 -9.24
C THR A 227 19.32 2.40 -7.77
N LEU A 228 20.19 1.84 -6.93
CA LEU A 228 20.17 1.93 -5.47
C LEU A 228 21.40 2.70 -4.98
N ALA A 229 21.20 3.65 -4.07
CA ALA A 229 22.27 4.27 -3.31
C ALA A 229 22.38 3.59 -1.94
N THR A 230 23.58 3.18 -1.56
CA THR A 230 23.87 2.56 -0.25
C THR A 230 25.03 3.30 0.43
N PRO A 231 25.23 3.16 1.75
CA PRO A 231 26.45 3.61 2.42
C PRO A 231 27.75 3.06 1.83
N GLN A 232 27.70 1.94 1.09
CA GLN A 232 28.86 1.36 0.39
C GLN A 232 29.02 1.82 -1.07
N GLY A 233 28.09 2.62 -1.58
CA GLY A 233 28.10 3.13 -2.96
C GLY A 233 26.86 2.74 -3.77
N THR A 234 26.96 2.92 -5.08
CA THR A 234 25.89 2.66 -6.04
C THR A 234 25.81 1.19 -6.41
N ILE A 235 24.58 0.67 -6.48
CA ILE A 235 24.28 -0.64 -7.07
C ILE A 235 23.31 -0.43 -8.22
N GLU A 236 23.70 -0.90 -9.41
CA GLU A 236 22.84 -0.94 -10.59
C GLU A 236 22.41 -2.38 -10.86
N LEU A 237 21.11 -2.60 -10.97
CA LEU A 237 20.52 -3.92 -11.16
C LEU A 237 19.70 -3.95 -12.44
N GLY A 238 19.71 -5.10 -13.11
CA GLY A 238 18.96 -5.34 -14.35
C GLY A 238 19.71 -4.88 -15.59
N SER A 239 20.41 -5.82 -16.24
CA SER A 239 21.18 -5.58 -17.47
C SER A 239 20.52 -6.18 -18.73
N ALA A 240 19.54 -7.06 -18.55
CA ALA A 240 18.86 -7.78 -19.62
C ALA A 240 17.43 -8.14 -19.21
N PRO A 241 16.52 -8.46 -20.16
CA PRO A 241 15.14 -8.81 -19.85
C PRO A 241 15.02 -9.98 -18.86
N MET A 242 15.87 -11.00 -19.02
CA MET A 242 15.96 -12.18 -18.17
C MET A 242 17.43 -12.60 -18.03
N SER A 243 17.79 -13.17 -16.89
CA SER A 243 19.14 -13.68 -16.61
C SER A 243 19.08 -14.90 -15.71
N ALA A 244 19.95 -15.88 -15.96
CA ALA A 244 20.21 -17.01 -15.07
C ALA A 244 21.59 -16.88 -14.37
N ALA A 245 22.21 -15.70 -14.45
CA ALA A 245 23.50 -15.43 -13.84
C ALA A 245 23.34 -15.18 -12.33
N GLY A 246 23.34 -16.27 -11.55
CA GLY A 246 23.22 -16.22 -10.09
C GLY A 246 21.84 -15.81 -9.59
N PRO A 247 21.70 -15.55 -8.28
CA PRO A 247 20.45 -15.03 -7.70
C PRO A 247 20.06 -13.66 -8.28
N ASP A 248 18.77 -13.44 -8.51
CA ASP A 248 18.26 -12.15 -8.95
C ASP A 248 18.26 -11.13 -7.80
N LEU A 249 19.30 -10.30 -7.74
CA LEU A 249 19.45 -9.28 -6.71
C LEU A 249 18.36 -8.20 -6.76
N ARG A 250 17.60 -8.07 -7.86
CA ARG A 250 16.41 -7.19 -7.86
C ARG A 250 15.41 -7.64 -6.80
N GLN A 251 15.24 -8.95 -6.62
CA GLN A 251 14.32 -9.53 -5.64
C GLN A 251 14.82 -9.36 -4.18
N LEU A 252 16.11 -9.08 -3.98
CA LEU A 252 16.62 -8.69 -2.67
C LEU A 252 16.23 -7.25 -2.32
N VAL A 253 16.18 -6.35 -3.30
CA VAL A 253 15.88 -4.93 -3.11
C VAL A 253 14.37 -4.65 -3.14
N LEU A 254 13.62 -5.33 -4.00
CA LEU A 254 12.15 -5.24 -4.07
C LEU A 254 11.55 -5.77 -2.77
N GLY A 255 10.83 -4.92 -2.04
CA GLY A 255 10.32 -5.28 -0.70
C GLY A 255 11.31 -5.00 0.44
N SER A 256 12.43 -4.33 0.18
CA SER A 256 13.41 -4.00 1.22
C SER A 256 12.97 -2.86 2.16
N GLU A 257 11.89 -2.15 1.84
CA GLU A 257 11.32 -1.08 2.66
C GLU A 257 12.34 -0.03 3.14
N GLY A 258 13.32 0.29 2.27
CA GLY A 258 14.36 1.28 2.54
C GLY A 258 15.46 0.81 3.50
N THR A 259 15.48 -0.46 3.88
CA THR A 259 16.48 -1.00 4.81
C THR A 259 17.81 -1.35 4.15
N LEU A 260 17.81 -1.69 2.85
CA LEU A 260 19.03 -2.12 2.15
C LEU A 260 19.68 -1.02 1.30
N GLY A 261 18.99 0.10 1.11
CA GLY A 261 19.45 1.24 0.33
C GLY A 261 18.30 2.19 0.00
N VAL A 262 18.64 3.30 -0.65
CA VAL A 262 17.68 4.27 -1.18
C VAL A 262 17.51 4.01 -2.68
N ILE A 263 16.32 3.56 -3.09
CA ILE A 263 16.01 3.40 -4.52
C ILE A 263 15.89 4.80 -5.11
N THR A 264 16.68 5.10 -6.14
CA THR A 264 16.74 6.44 -6.76
C THR A 264 16.10 6.47 -8.16
N SER A 265 16.11 5.34 -8.87
CA SER A 265 15.39 5.15 -10.13
C SER A 265 14.98 3.69 -10.30
N VAL A 266 13.92 3.48 -11.09
CA VAL A 266 13.39 2.17 -11.42
C VAL A 266 13.09 2.13 -12.92
N THR A 267 13.58 1.10 -13.60
CA THR A 267 13.24 0.79 -14.99
C THR A 267 12.14 -0.25 -15.01
N VAL A 268 11.00 0.10 -15.60
CA VAL A 268 9.79 -0.73 -15.68
C VAL A 268 9.42 -1.04 -17.11
N ARG A 269 8.77 -2.18 -17.33
CA ARG A 269 8.03 -2.45 -18.57
C ARG A 269 6.83 -1.52 -18.65
N VAL A 270 6.57 -0.99 -19.84
CA VAL A 270 5.36 -0.20 -20.15
C VAL A 270 4.53 -0.87 -21.23
N ARG A 271 3.29 -0.43 -21.40
CA ARG A 271 2.35 -0.94 -22.42
C ARG A 271 1.77 0.21 -23.22
N PRO A 272 1.44 0.01 -24.51
CA PRO A 272 0.65 1.00 -25.23
C PRO A 272 -0.62 1.35 -24.45
N ALA A 273 -1.01 2.62 -24.45
CA ALA A 273 -2.28 3.01 -23.85
C ALA A 273 -3.43 2.25 -24.56
N PRO A 274 -4.36 1.64 -23.81
CA PRO A 274 -5.44 0.87 -24.41
C PRO A 274 -6.40 1.80 -25.17
N ALA A 275 -6.82 1.36 -26.36
CA ALA A 275 -7.78 2.10 -27.18
C ALA A 275 -9.21 1.95 -26.64
N GLU A 276 -9.51 0.82 -26.00
CA GLU A 276 -10.81 0.52 -25.42
C GLU A 276 -10.66 -0.04 -24.00
N ARG A 277 -11.61 0.33 -23.15
CA ARG A 277 -11.76 -0.16 -21.78
C ARG A 277 -13.23 -0.45 -21.52
N VAL A 278 -13.55 -1.66 -21.06
CA VAL A 278 -14.91 -2.06 -20.71
C VAL A 278 -14.90 -2.69 -19.32
N TYR A 279 -15.68 -2.11 -18.41
CA TYR A 279 -15.86 -2.62 -17.06
C TYR A 279 -17.31 -3.06 -16.86
N GLU A 280 -17.51 -4.22 -16.24
CA GLU A 280 -18.84 -4.78 -16.01
C GLU A 280 -18.97 -5.50 -14.67
N GLY A 281 -20.23 -5.60 -14.22
CA GLY A 281 -20.60 -6.31 -13.00
C GLY A 281 -21.18 -7.69 -13.29
N TRP A 282 -20.86 -8.63 -12.40
CA TRP A 282 -21.43 -9.97 -12.39
C TRP A 282 -21.90 -10.33 -10.99
N ARG A 283 -23.02 -11.05 -10.88
CA ARG A 283 -23.56 -11.52 -9.60
C ARG A 283 -23.39 -13.03 -9.47
N PHE A 284 -22.94 -13.46 -8.31
CA PHE A 284 -22.88 -14.87 -7.90
C PHE A 284 -23.73 -15.08 -6.64
N ASP A 285 -24.22 -16.29 -6.44
CA ASP A 285 -25.09 -16.60 -5.30
C ASP A 285 -24.31 -16.73 -3.97
N SER A 286 -23.01 -17.01 -4.04
CA SER A 286 -22.10 -17.08 -2.89
C SER A 286 -20.67 -16.69 -3.26
N PHE A 287 -19.86 -16.39 -2.24
CA PHE A 287 -18.43 -16.13 -2.40
C PHE A 287 -17.70 -17.36 -2.97
N GLU A 288 -18.12 -18.57 -2.59
CA GLU A 288 -17.57 -19.82 -3.11
C GLU A 288 -17.75 -19.93 -4.63
N ALA A 289 -19.00 -19.80 -5.11
CA ALA A 289 -19.30 -19.84 -6.55
C ALA A 289 -18.56 -18.74 -7.34
N GLY A 290 -18.51 -17.52 -6.79
CA GLY A 290 -17.76 -16.42 -7.41
C GLY A 290 -16.26 -16.71 -7.47
N SER A 291 -15.68 -17.23 -6.38
CA SER A 291 -14.24 -17.49 -6.32
C SER A 291 -13.82 -18.65 -7.23
N ASP A 292 -14.69 -19.65 -7.42
CA ASP A 292 -14.50 -20.72 -8.39
C ASP A 292 -14.49 -20.19 -9.82
N ALA A 293 -15.38 -19.25 -10.14
CA ALA A 293 -15.39 -18.58 -11.43
C ALA A 293 -14.10 -17.77 -11.68
N LEU A 294 -13.65 -17.04 -10.65
CA LEU A 294 -12.40 -16.28 -10.69
C LEU A 294 -11.18 -17.20 -10.89
N ARG A 295 -11.14 -18.33 -10.18
CA ARG A 295 -10.11 -19.36 -10.34
C ARG A 295 -10.11 -19.94 -11.75
N ALA A 296 -11.27 -20.30 -12.28
CA ALA A 296 -11.40 -20.84 -13.63
C ALA A 296 -10.88 -19.85 -14.69
N LEU A 297 -11.17 -18.55 -14.54
CA LEU A 297 -10.61 -17.51 -15.39
C LEU A 297 -9.08 -17.39 -15.26
N ALA A 298 -8.54 -17.53 -14.04
CA ALA A 298 -7.10 -17.43 -13.80
C ALA A 298 -6.29 -18.66 -14.24
N GLN A 299 -6.92 -19.84 -14.29
CA GLN A 299 -6.26 -21.11 -14.63
C GLN A 299 -6.45 -21.50 -16.10
N ASP A 300 -7.68 -21.42 -16.60
CA ASP A 300 -8.07 -22.00 -17.88
C ASP A 300 -8.70 -20.98 -18.86
N GLY A 301 -9.16 -19.84 -18.34
CA GLY A 301 -9.89 -18.83 -19.11
C GLY A 301 -9.02 -17.69 -19.64
N PRO A 302 -9.60 -16.79 -20.47
CA PRO A 302 -8.97 -15.51 -20.74
C PRO A 302 -9.01 -14.67 -19.47
N LEU A 303 -7.85 -14.37 -18.90
CA LEU A 303 -7.73 -13.56 -17.70
C LEU A 303 -8.11 -12.09 -18.00
N PRO A 304 -9.16 -11.54 -17.36
CA PRO A 304 -9.49 -10.11 -17.48
C PRO A 304 -8.39 -9.23 -16.86
N THR A 305 -8.27 -7.99 -17.36
CA THR A 305 -7.32 -7.00 -16.85
C THR A 305 -7.57 -6.64 -15.38
N VAL A 306 -8.85 -6.57 -14.99
CA VAL A 306 -9.31 -6.39 -13.61
C VAL A 306 -10.27 -7.50 -13.28
N LEU A 307 -10.06 -8.16 -12.13
CA LEU A 307 -10.93 -9.21 -11.64
C LEU A 307 -10.99 -9.15 -10.11
N ARG A 308 -12.15 -8.76 -9.59
CA ARG A 308 -12.40 -8.58 -8.15
C ARG A 308 -13.71 -9.24 -7.77
N LEU A 309 -13.77 -9.87 -6.59
CA LEU A 309 -15.00 -10.44 -6.04
C LEU A 309 -15.22 -9.96 -4.61
N SER A 310 -16.26 -9.17 -4.40
CA SER A 310 -16.75 -8.76 -3.08
C SER A 310 -17.56 -9.89 -2.44
N ASP A 311 -17.34 -10.15 -1.15
CA ASP A 311 -18.19 -11.08 -0.40
C ASP A 311 -19.60 -10.53 -0.18
N GLU A 312 -20.46 -11.33 0.46
CA GLU A 312 -21.86 -11.01 0.65
C GLU A 312 -22.03 -9.75 1.51
N ALA A 313 -21.20 -9.58 2.53
CA ALA A 313 -21.25 -8.41 3.41
C ALA A 313 -20.80 -7.14 2.68
N GLU A 314 -19.67 -7.19 1.95
CA GLU A 314 -19.16 -6.05 1.18
C GLU A 314 -20.12 -5.68 0.05
N THR A 315 -20.70 -6.68 -0.62
CA THR A 315 -21.70 -6.49 -1.68
C THR A 315 -22.96 -5.81 -1.14
N SER A 316 -23.46 -6.26 0.01
CA SER A 316 -24.63 -5.67 0.67
C SER A 316 -24.39 -4.21 1.03
N VAL A 317 -23.22 -3.88 1.58
CA VAL A 317 -22.83 -2.50 1.92
C VAL A 317 -22.69 -1.64 0.67
N ASN A 318 -22.01 -2.12 -0.37
CA ASN A 318 -21.76 -1.35 -1.60
C ASN A 318 -23.03 -1.08 -2.41
N LEU A 319 -24.01 -1.99 -2.35
CA LEU A 319 -25.26 -1.89 -3.10
C LEU A 319 -26.44 -1.39 -2.24
N ALA A 320 -26.21 -1.05 -0.96
CA ALA A 320 -27.24 -0.49 -0.12
C ALA A 320 -27.73 0.84 -0.70
N ASP A 321 -29.04 0.93 -0.93
CA ASP A 321 -29.68 2.17 -1.35
C ASP A 321 -29.99 3.01 -0.10
N PRO A 322 -29.35 4.19 0.08
CA PRO A 322 -29.59 5.06 1.23
C PRO A 322 -31.06 5.47 1.39
N ALA A 323 -31.83 5.50 0.29
CA ALA A 323 -33.25 5.87 0.29
C ALA A 323 -34.19 4.71 0.67
N ARG A 324 -33.71 3.46 0.64
CA ARG A 324 -34.51 2.26 0.95
C ARG A 324 -34.25 1.68 2.34
N GLY A 325 -33.32 2.27 3.09
CA GLY A 325 -33.01 1.90 4.48
C GLY A 325 -32.05 0.71 4.63
N PRO A 326 -31.72 0.35 5.89
CA PRO A 326 -30.78 -0.72 6.22
C PRO A 326 -31.30 -2.08 5.74
N GLY A 327 -30.45 -2.89 5.09
CA GLY A 327 -30.84 -4.21 4.55
C GLY A 327 -31.43 -4.18 3.13
N SER A 328 -31.36 -3.05 2.42
CA SER A 328 -31.67 -2.95 0.99
C SER A 328 -30.59 -3.54 0.07
N GLY A 329 -29.48 -4.01 0.64
CA GLY A 329 -28.39 -4.67 -0.07
C GLY A 329 -28.87 -5.92 -0.78
N ALA A 330 -28.28 -6.19 -1.95
CA ALA A 330 -28.75 -7.27 -2.80
C ALA A 330 -28.00 -8.58 -2.51
N ASP A 331 -28.73 -9.69 -2.35
CA ASP A 331 -28.19 -11.02 -2.00
C ASP A 331 -27.09 -11.53 -2.95
N GLY A 332 -26.10 -12.21 -2.38
CA GLY A 332 -24.98 -12.80 -3.09
C GLY A 332 -23.76 -11.88 -3.18
N CYS A 333 -22.87 -12.19 -4.13
CA CYS A 333 -21.58 -11.54 -4.30
C CYS A 333 -21.51 -10.75 -5.61
N LEU A 334 -20.88 -9.59 -5.60
CA LEU A 334 -20.58 -8.78 -6.77
C LEU A 334 -19.14 -9.03 -7.23
N ALA A 335 -18.98 -9.46 -8.48
CA ALA A 335 -17.70 -9.42 -9.17
C ALA A 335 -17.63 -8.22 -10.11
N VAL A 336 -16.47 -7.55 -10.12
CA VAL A 336 -16.13 -6.52 -11.11
C VAL A 336 -15.09 -7.10 -12.05
N VAL A 337 -15.40 -7.03 -13.35
CA VAL A 337 -14.57 -7.57 -14.43
C VAL A 337 -14.23 -6.42 -15.38
N GLY A 338 -12.95 -6.22 -15.67
CA GLY A 338 -12.47 -5.16 -16.56
C GLY A 338 -11.58 -5.72 -17.66
N HIS A 339 -11.78 -5.22 -18.88
CA HIS A 339 -11.02 -5.58 -20.07
C HIS A 339 -10.43 -4.32 -20.70
N GLU A 340 -9.12 -4.32 -20.96
CA GLU A 340 -8.44 -3.20 -21.62
C GLU A 340 -7.58 -3.71 -22.79
N GLY A 341 -7.58 -2.99 -23.91
CA GLY A 341 -6.82 -3.37 -25.10
C GLY A 341 -7.26 -2.63 -26.36
N SER A 342 -7.06 -3.25 -27.53
CA SER A 342 -7.76 -2.86 -28.75
C SER A 342 -9.23 -3.30 -28.72
N ALA A 343 -10.06 -2.72 -29.59
CA ALA A 343 -11.48 -3.04 -29.64
C ALA A 343 -11.75 -4.54 -29.90
N ASP A 344 -10.99 -5.14 -30.83
CA ASP A 344 -11.13 -6.56 -31.17
C ASP A 344 -10.69 -7.48 -30.03
N GLU A 345 -9.59 -7.14 -29.34
CA GLU A 345 -9.10 -7.89 -28.17
C GLU A 345 -10.09 -7.82 -27.01
N VAL A 346 -10.61 -6.62 -26.72
CA VAL A 346 -11.62 -6.41 -25.67
C VAL A 346 -12.88 -7.20 -25.99
N ALA A 347 -13.40 -7.12 -27.22
CA ALA A 347 -14.58 -7.85 -27.63
C ALA A 347 -14.40 -9.37 -27.50
N ALA A 348 -13.27 -9.92 -27.98
CA ALA A 348 -12.97 -11.34 -27.93
C ALA A 348 -12.78 -11.85 -26.50
N ASN A 349 -11.92 -11.20 -25.70
CA ASN A 349 -11.66 -11.60 -24.32
C ASN A 349 -12.90 -11.50 -23.45
N ARG A 350 -13.70 -10.43 -23.63
CA ARG A 350 -14.95 -10.25 -22.89
C ARG A 350 -15.96 -11.34 -23.22
N ALA A 351 -16.14 -11.68 -24.49
CA ALA A 351 -17.06 -12.73 -24.90
C ALA A 351 -16.65 -14.09 -24.30
N ALA A 352 -15.37 -14.45 -24.38
CA ALA A 352 -14.87 -15.72 -23.85
C ALA A 352 -14.90 -15.77 -22.31
N ALA A 353 -14.56 -14.67 -21.62
CA ALA A 353 -14.68 -14.59 -20.16
C ALA A 353 -16.14 -14.72 -19.71
N ALA A 354 -17.08 -14.12 -20.44
CA ALA A 354 -18.51 -14.21 -20.14
C ALA A 354 -19.03 -15.65 -20.20
N GLU A 355 -18.53 -16.50 -21.10
CA GLU A 355 -18.89 -17.92 -21.15
C GLU A 355 -18.43 -18.68 -19.90
N VAL A 356 -17.19 -18.43 -19.43
CA VAL A 356 -16.67 -19.02 -18.18
C VAL A 356 -17.50 -18.56 -16.98
N LEU A 357 -17.79 -17.26 -16.88
CA LEU A 357 -18.56 -16.69 -15.78
C LEU A 357 -19.99 -17.27 -15.75
N ARG A 358 -20.65 -17.42 -16.91
CA ARG A 358 -21.99 -18.05 -17.00
C ARG A 358 -21.95 -19.52 -16.62
N ALA A 359 -20.94 -20.27 -17.07
CA ALA A 359 -20.79 -21.69 -16.75
C ALA A 359 -20.62 -21.92 -15.24
N ALA A 360 -20.02 -20.96 -14.53
CA ALA A 360 -19.89 -20.93 -13.08
C ALA A 360 -21.12 -20.35 -12.34
N GLY A 361 -22.24 -20.11 -13.03
CA GLY A 361 -23.48 -19.59 -12.42
C GLY A 361 -23.55 -18.06 -12.29
N GLY A 362 -22.58 -17.33 -12.86
CA GLY A 362 -22.55 -15.87 -12.85
C GLY A 362 -23.67 -15.25 -13.70
N ARG A 363 -24.34 -14.24 -13.14
CA ARG A 363 -25.38 -13.45 -13.82
C ARG A 363 -24.84 -12.07 -14.21
N PRO A 364 -24.87 -11.67 -15.49
CA PRO A 364 -24.36 -10.37 -15.90
C PRO A 364 -25.26 -9.24 -15.39
N LEU A 365 -24.67 -8.14 -14.92
CA LEU A 365 -25.36 -6.93 -14.46
C LEU A 365 -25.19 -5.74 -15.41
N GLY A 366 -24.46 -5.92 -16.52
CA GLY A 366 -24.11 -4.84 -17.44
C GLY A 366 -22.91 -4.02 -16.96
N THR A 367 -22.66 -2.88 -17.62
CA THR A 367 -21.46 -2.07 -17.41
C THR A 367 -21.54 -1.13 -16.22
N GLU A 368 -22.75 -0.75 -15.80
CA GLU A 368 -22.94 0.27 -14.75
C GLU A 368 -22.19 -0.06 -13.44
N PRO A 369 -22.25 -1.28 -12.85
CA PRO A 369 -21.53 -1.56 -11.61
C PRO A 369 -20.00 -1.49 -11.77
N GLY A 370 -19.48 -1.94 -12.92
CA GLY A 370 -18.05 -1.90 -13.22
C GLY A 370 -17.55 -0.48 -13.42
N GLU A 371 -18.30 0.36 -14.15
CA GLU A 371 -17.97 1.77 -14.33
C GLU A 371 -18.09 2.59 -13.03
N ALA A 372 -19.11 2.30 -12.21
CA ALA A 372 -19.24 2.90 -10.88
C ALA A 372 -18.05 2.55 -9.98
N TRP A 373 -17.63 1.28 -9.97
CA TRP A 373 -16.41 0.86 -9.28
C TRP A 373 -15.19 1.60 -9.82
N ARG A 374 -15.01 1.65 -11.16
CA ARG A 374 -13.85 2.31 -11.78
C ARG A 374 -13.75 3.79 -11.40
N ALA A 375 -14.87 4.51 -11.41
CA ALA A 375 -14.92 5.92 -11.01
C ALA A 375 -14.72 6.11 -9.49
N GLY A 376 -15.16 5.14 -8.68
CA GLY A 376 -15.14 5.22 -7.21
C GLY A 376 -13.89 4.64 -6.53
N ARG A 377 -13.04 3.89 -7.24
CA ARG A 377 -11.98 3.03 -6.67
C ARG A 377 -10.92 3.73 -5.81
N TYR A 378 -10.80 5.06 -5.89
CA TYR A 378 -9.89 5.87 -5.08
C TYR A 378 -10.59 6.62 -3.93
N ARG A 379 -11.91 6.46 -3.75
CA ARG A 379 -12.68 7.23 -2.76
C ARG A 379 -12.55 6.72 -1.33
N ALA A 380 -12.29 5.43 -1.12
CA ALA A 380 -12.32 4.84 0.22
C ALA A 380 -11.32 5.49 1.21
N PRO A 381 -10.06 5.81 0.84
CA PRO A 381 -9.15 6.53 1.73
C PRO A 381 -9.69 7.89 2.20
N TYR A 382 -10.47 8.59 1.37
CA TYR A 382 -11.09 9.87 1.72
C TYR A 382 -12.23 9.71 2.74
N LEU A 383 -12.90 8.54 2.80
CA LEU A 383 -13.97 8.28 3.76
C LEU A 383 -13.45 7.89 5.14
N ARG A 384 -12.18 7.46 5.24
CA ARG A 384 -11.58 7.03 6.51
C ARG A 384 -11.57 8.16 7.55
N ASP A 385 -11.14 9.37 7.18
CA ASP A 385 -10.98 10.43 8.17
C ASP A 385 -12.34 10.90 8.74
N PRO A 386 -13.39 11.08 7.92
CA PRO A 386 -14.75 11.29 8.43
C PRO A 386 -15.30 10.13 9.28
N LEU A 387 -14.95 8.86 8.98
CA LEU A 387 -15.29 7.72 9.84
C LEU A 387 -14.62 7.83 11.22
N LEU A 388 -13.33 8.20 11.25
CA LEU A 388 -12.61 8.46 12.49
C LEU A 388 -13.21 9.64 13.27
N ASP A 389 -13.66 10.70 12.58
CA ASP A 389 -14.37 11.85 13.18
C ASP A 389 -15.73 11.44 13.80
N ALA A 390 -16.36 10.37 13.28
CA ALA A 390 -17.64 9.84 13.77
C ALA A 390 -17.47 8.69 14.80
N GLY A 391 -16.29 8.57 15.41
CA GLY A 391 -16.03 7.55 16.42
C GLY A 391 -15.96 6.11 15.92
N ALA A 392 -15.87 5.91 14.60
CA ALA A 392 -15.62 4.60 14.02
C ALA A 392 -14.11 4.37 13.88
N LEU A 393 -13.65 3.18 14.22
CA LEU A 393 -12.36 2.66 13.81
C LEU A 393 -12.56 1.95 12.49
N VAL A 394 -11.74 2.28 11.50
CA VAL A 394 -11.74 1.62 10.19
C VAL A 394 -10.32 1.30 9.80
N GLU A 395 -10.02 0.05 9.48
CA GLU A 395 -8.70 -0.33 8.99
C GLU A 395 -8.81 -1.52 8.03
N THR A 396 -7.76 -1.70 7.25
CA THR A 396 -7.65 -2.74 6.26
C THR A 396 -6.47 -3.65 6.54
N LEU A 397 -6.63 -4.92 6.22
CA LEU A 397 -5.55 -5.89 6.21
C LEU A 397 -5.72 -6.81 5.02
N GLU A 398 -4.63 -7.46 4.63
CA GLU A 398 -4.61 -8.27 3.43
C GLU A 398 -3.61 -9.40 3.55
N THR A 399 -3.87 -10.47 2.82
CA THR A 399 -3.07 -11.70 2.78
C THR A 399 -3.25 -12.35 1.42
N ALA A 400 -2.49 -13.41 1.14
CA ALA A 400 -2.72 -14.29 0.01
C ALA A 400 -2.50 -15.74 0.38
N THR A 401 -3.14 -16.64 -0.36
CA THR A 401 -2.98 -18.08 -0.20
C THR A 401 -3.33 -18.82 -1.48
N PHE A 402 -3.05 -20.12 -1.50
CA PHE A 402 -3.45 -20.98 -2.62
C PHE A 402 -4.96 -21.16 -2.67
N TRP A 403 -5.50 -21.40 -3.87
CA TRP A 403 -6.94 -21.58 -4.07
C TRP A 403 -7.57 -22.63 -3.15
N SER A 404 -6.86 -23.74 -2.89
CA SER A 404 -7.32 -24.83 -2.02
C SER A 404 -7.49 -24.44 -0.54
N ASN A 405 -6.93 -23.31 -0.11
CA ASN A 405 -6.99 -22.81 1.27
C ASN A 405 -7.79 -21.51 1.40
N LEU A 406 -8.23 -20.92 0.30
CA LEU A 406 -8.81 -19.57 0.26
C LEU A 406 -9.99 -19.40 1.23
N HIS A 407 -10.94 -20.33 1.22
CA HIS A 407 -12.13 -20.26 2.08
C HIS A 407 -11.79 -20.42 3.56
N ARG A 408 -10.91 -21.37 3.88
CA ARG A 408 -10.47 -21.64 5.24
C ARG A 408 -9.75 -20.41 5.83
N LEU A 409 -8.85 -19.81 5.06
CA LEU A 409 -8.14 -18.61 5.47
C LEU A 409 -9.10 -17.43 5.68
N ARG A 410 -10.02 -17.20 4.73
CA ARG A 410 -11.02 -16.12 4.84
C ARG A 410 -11.85 -16.24 6.11
N GLN A 411 -12.33 -17.45 6.40
CA GLN A 411 -13.12 -17.73 7.58
C GLN A 411 -12.31 -17.50 8.87
N ALA A 412 -11.11 -18.09 8.97
CA ALA A 412 -10.27 -17.99 10.16
C ALA A 412 -9.92 -16.53 10.51
N VAL A 413 -9.57 -15.72 9.52
CA VAL A 413 -9.25 -14.29 9.73
C VAL A 413 -10.49 -13.50 10.15
N THR A 414 -11.63 -13.72 9.47
CA THR A 414 -12.90 -13.07 9.83
C THR A 414 -13.32 -13.39 11.26
N GLU A 415 -13.26 -14.66 11.64
CA GLU A 415 -13.63 -15.13 12.98
C GLU A 415 -12.70 -14.59 14.07
N ALA A 416 -11.38 -14.60 13.83
CA ALA A 416 -10.40 -14.10 14.79
C ALA A 416 -10.58 -12.59 15.06
N VAL A 417 -10.75 -11.78 14.01
CA VAL A 417 -10.97 -10.34 14.15
C VAL A 417 -12.29 -10.04 14.86
N ARG A 418 -13.38 -10.74 14.49
CA ARG A 418 -14.69 -10.56 15.15
C ARG A 418 -14.63 -10.94 16.62
N ALA A 419 -14.06 -12.10 16.95
CA ALA A 419 -13.97 -12.58 18.32
C ALA A 419 -13.18 -11.61 19.22
N GLU A 420 -12.05 -11.07 18.73
CA GLU A 420 -11.24 -10.12 19.49
C GLU A 420 -11.99 -8.80 19.74
N LEU A 421 -12.64 -8.26 18.71
CA LEU A 421 -13.36 -6.99 18.82
C LEU A 421 -14.69 -7.10 19.59
N GLU A 422 -15.37 -8.25 19.51
CA GLU A 422 -16.54 -8.57 20.34
C GLU A 422 -16.16 -8.74 21.82
N ALA A 423 -15.02 -9.39 22.11
CA ALA A 423 -14.52 -9.50 23.49
C ALA A 423 -14.18 -8.15 24.11
N ALA A 424 -13.86 -7.15 23.27
CA ALA A 424 -13.66 -5.76 23.66
C ALA A 424 -14.95 -4.90 23.67
N ASP A 425 -16.13 -5.51 23.54
CA ASP A 425 -17.45 -4.84 23.48
C ASP A 425 -17.57 -3.84 22.30
N THR A 426 -16.88 -4.14 21.20
CA THR A 426 -16.86 -3.33 19.96
C THR A 426 -17.13 -4.20 18.74
N PRO A 427 -18.32 -4.82 18.62
CA PRO A 427 -18.63 -5.73 17.52
C PRO A 427 -18.33 -5.09 16.16
N ALA A 428 -17.72 -5.87 15.28
CA ALA A 428 -17.13 -5.36 14.05
C ALA A 428 -17.84 -5.84 12.79
N LEU A 429 -18.04 -4.92 11.85
CA LEU A 429 -18.30 -5.26 10.47
C LEU A 429 -16.98 -5.63 9.80
N VAL A 430 -16.83 -6.90 9.45
CA VAL A 430 -15.68 -7.41 8.68
C VAL A 430 -16.14 -7.72 7.27
N LEU A 431 -15.64 -6.96 6.32
CA LEU A 431 -15.86 -7.10 4.88
C LEU A 431 -14.65 -7.80 4.26
N CYS A 432 -14.86 -8.61 3.23
CA CYS A 432 -13.77 -9.25 2.51
C CYS A 432 -14.00 -9.22 0.99
N HIS A 433 -12.91 -9.15 0.23
CA HIS A 433 -12.94 -9.38 -1.21
C HIS A 433 -11.67 -10.05 -1.72
N ILE A 434 -11.80 -10.76 -2.84
CA ILE A 434 -10.65 -11.14 -3.66
C ILE A 434 -10.20 -9.88 -4.41
N SER A 435 -9.01 -9.39 -4.09
CA SER A 435 -8.44 -8.16 -4.66
C SER A 435 -7.54 -8.44 -5.87
N HIS A 436 -6.86 -9.59 -5.87
CA HIS A 436 -5.96 -10.03 -6.94
C HIS A 436 -6.07 -11.55 -7.11
N VAL A 437 -5.89 -12.01 -8.35
CA VAL A 437 -5.90 -13.43 -8.71
C VAL A 437 -4.57 -13.84 -9.32
N TYR A 438 -4.21 -15.10 -9.10
CA TYR A 438 -3.07 -15.79 -9.65
C TYR A 438 -3.52 -17.16 -10.15
N GLU A 439 -2.74 -17.77 -11.04
CA GLU A 439 -2.99 -19.15 -11.48
C GLU A 439 -3.11 -20.11 -10.28
N THR A 440 -2.29 -19.92 -9.24
CA THR A 440 -2.20 -20.83 -8.09
C THR A 440 -2.94 -20.36 -6.85
N GLY A 441 -3.38 -19.10 -6.79
CA GLY A 441 -4.00 -18.55 -5.59
C GLY A 441 -4.63 -17.17 -5.78
N ALA A 442 -4.96 -16.53 -4.67
CA ALA A 442 -5.55 -15.20 -4.68
C ALA A 442 -5.18 -14.41 -3.43
N SER A 443 -5.25 -13.09 -3.55
CA SER A 443 -5.19 -12.19 -2.41
C SER A 443 -6.59 -11.92 -1.85
N LEU A 444 -6.70 -12.00 -0.53
CA LEU A 444 -7.87 -11.59 0.24
C LEU A 444 -7.57 -10.25 0.89
N TYR A 445 -8.50 -9.31 0.76
CA TYR A 445 -8.43 -7.99 1.36
C TYR A 445 -9.62 -7.81 2.28
N PHE A 446 -9.36 -7.37 3.50
CA PHE A 446 -10.35 -7.19 4.54
C PHE A 446 -10.47 -5.71 4.88
N THR A 447 -11.70 -5.25 5.07
CA THR A 447 -11.99 -3.96 5.69
C THR A 447 -12.74 -4.22 6.98
N VAL A 448 -12.22 -3.69 8.09
CA VAL A 448 -12.77 -3.86 9.42
C VAL A 448 -13.29 -2.52 9.89
N VAL A 449 -14.54 -2.48 10.34
CA VAL A 449 -15.18 -1.29 10.91
C VAL A 449 -15.81 -1.63 12.25
N CYS A 450 -15.45 -0.91 13.31
CA CYS A 450 -16.05 -1.04 14.65
C CYS A 450 -16.11 0.33 15.34
N ALA A 451 -16.75 0.41 16.51
CA ALA A 451 -16.65 1.60 17.35
C ALA A 451 -15.25 1.75 17.96
N GLN A 452 -14.79 2.98 18.13
CA GLN A 452 -13.60 3.28 18.92
C GLN A 452 -13.90 3.06 20.41
N ALA A 453 -13.01 2.36 21.12
CA ALA A 453 -13.12 2.17 22.56
C ALA A 453 -11.79 2.40 23.29
N GLY A 454 -11.85 3.10 24.44
CA GLY A 454 -10.71 3.30 25.33
C GLY A 454 -9.48 3.88 24.64
N ASP A 455 -8.49 3.02 24.36
CA ASP A 455 -7.36 3.31 23.49
C ASP A 455 -7.53 2.58 22.15
N PRO A 456 -8.01 3.27 21.09
CA PRO A 456 -8.30 2.63 19.81
C PRO A 456 -7.04 2.11 19.09
N VAL A 457 -5.85 2.62 19.43
CA VAL A 457 -4.58 2.09 18.90
C VAL A 457 -4.32 0.71 19.49
N ALA A 458 -4.49 0.56 20.81
CA ALA A 458 -4.35 -0.73 21.49
C ALA A 458 -5.45 -1.72 21.05
N GLN A 459 -6.69 -1.24 20.91
CA GLN A 459 -7.83 -2.00 20.40
C GLN A 459 -7.51 -2.64 19.04
N TRP A 460 -7.04 -1.84 18.08
CA TRP A 460 -6.65 -2.38 16.77
C TRP A 460 -5.42 -3.27 16.83
N SER A 461 -4.44 -2.94 17.66
CA SER A 461 -3.22 -3.75 17.80
C SER A 461 -3.55 -5.18 18.24
N ALA A 462 -4.51 -5.36 19.15
CA ALA A 462 -4.99 -6.68 19.57
C ALA A 462 -5.70 -7.43 18.42
N ALA A 463 -6.63 -6.78 17.74
CA ALA A 463 -7.34 -7.36 16.60
C ALA A 463 -6.39 -7.74 15.44
N LYS A 464 -5.38 -6.91 15.19
CA LYS A 464 -4.35 -7.17 14.17
C LYS A 464 -3.45 -8.34 14.55
N ALA A 465 -3.08 -8.47 15.83
CA ALA A 465 -2.33 -9.63 16.31
C ALA A 465 -3.12 -10.93 16.15
N ALA A 466 -4.42 -10.93 16.49
CA ALA A 466 -5.32 -12.07 16.28
C ALA A 466 -5.44 -12.44 14.80
N ALA A 467 -5.58 -11.45 13.91
CA ALA A 467 -5.59 -11.67 12.47
C ALA A 467 -4.28 -12.28 11.95
N ASN A 468 -3.13 -11.76 12.39
CA ASN A 468 -1.81 -12.26 11.99
C ASN A 468 -1.58 -13.70 12.45
N GLU A 469 -2.02 -14.06 13.66
CA GLU A 469 -2.01 -15.46 14.15
C GLU A 469 -2.92 -16.36 13.30
N ALA A 470 -4.14 -15.92 12.98
CA ALA A 470 -5.05 -16.67 12.12
C ALA A 470 -4.48 -16.90 10.71
N ILE A 471 -3.82 -15.88 10.14
CA ILE A 471 -3.14 -15.98 8.84
C ILE A 471 -2.04 -17.05 8.90
N ARG A 472 -1.13 -16.95 9.87
CA ARG A 472 0.01 -17.87 10.01
C ARG A 472 -0.45 -19.30 10.28
N SER A 473 -1.34 -19.50 11.24
CA SER A 473 -1.83 -20.84 11.62
C SER A 473 -2.63 -21.52 10.51
N THR A 474 -3.18 -20.75 9.56
CA THR A 474 -3.93 -21.26 8.41
C THR A 474 -3.09 -21.36 7.12
N GLY A 475 -1.82 -20.93 7.13
CA GLY A 475 -0.92 -21.02 5.98
C GLY A 475 -1.19 -19.97 4.88
N GLY A 476 -1.61 -18.76 5.26
CA GLY A 476 -1.52 -17.58 4.40
C GLY A 476 -0.18 -16.86 4.58
N THR A 477 0.20 -16.01 3.62
CA THR A 477 1.34 -15.09 3.81
C THR A 477 0.90 -13.85 4.59
N ILE A 478 1.76 -13.33 5.46
CA ILE A 478 1.43 -12.24 6.39
C ILE A 478 0.99 -10.94 5.71
N THR A 479 1.47 -10.72 4.48
CA THR A 479 1.13 -9.58 3.63
C THR A 479 1.22 -10.00 2.18
N HIS A 480 0.37 -9.46 1.32
CA HIS A 480 0.48 -9.62 -0.12
C HIS A 480 1.03 -8.36 -0.81
N HIS A 481 0.67 -7.15 -0.35
CA HIS A 481 1.11 -5.89 -0.97
C HIS A 481 1.21 -4.66 -0.05
N HIS A 482 0.82 -4.74 1.23
CA HIS A 482 1.03 -3.63 2.18
C HIS A 482 2.49 -3.50 2.60
N GLY A 483 3.23 -4.61 2.64
CA GLY A 483 4.60 -4.68 3.14
C GLY A 483 4.65 -5.22 4.57
N VAL A 484 5.86 -5.39 5.09
CA VAL A 484 6.09 -5.92 6.44
C VAL A 484 6.12 -4.80 7.47
N GLY A 485 6.86 -3.73 7.18
CA GLY A 485 6.97 -2.58 8.08
C GLY A 485 7.48 -2.95 9.48
N ILE A 486 6.92 -2.29 10.49
CA ILE A 486 7.05 -2.71 11.89
C ILE A 486 5.90 -3.63 12.30
N ASP A 487 4.72 -3.43 11.70
CA ASP A 487 3.47 -4.08 12.11
C ASP A 487 3.46 -5.60 11.88
N HIS A 488 4.17 -6.08 10.85
CA HIS A 488 4.25 -7.50 10.53
C HIS A 488 5.64 -8.10 10.78
N ARG A 489 6.61 -7.32 11.30
CA ARG A 489 8.02 -7.73 11.38
C ARG A 489 8.24 -9.05 12.11
N GLU A 490 7.56 -9.23 13.24
CA GLU A 490 7.68 -10.44 14.07
C GLU A 490 7.06 -11.64 13.35
N SER A 491 5.84 -11.48 12.82
CA SER A 491 5.16 -12.54 12.06
C SER A 491 5.88 -12.90 10.76
N TYR A 492 6.53 -11.94 10.09
CA TYR A 492 7.36 -12.20 8.91
C TYR A 492 8.61 -13.00 9.26
N ALA A 493 9.29 -12.67 10.37
CA ALA A 493 10.46 -13.42 10.83
C ALA A 493 10.11 -14.88 11.14
N GLU A 494 8.91 -15.14 11.67
CA GLU A 494 8.40 -16.49 11.88
C GLU A 494 8.02 -17.19 10.57
N GLU A 495 7.42 -16.46 9.61
CA GLU A 495 7.05 -16.99 8.28
C GLU A 495 8.27 -17.48 7.49
N VAL A 496 9.35 -16.69 7.44
CA VAL A 496 10.56 -17.04 6.66
C VAL A 496 11.55 -17.91 7.42
N GLY A 497 11.46 -17.92 8.76
CA GLY A 497 12.37 -18.64 9.64
C GLY A 497 13.73 -17.98 9.83
N GLU A 498 14.43 -18.38 10.90
CA GLU A 498 15.64 -17.71 11.39
C GLU A 498 16.80 -17.70 10.39
N GLN A 499 16.99 -18.76 9.60
CA GLN A 499 18.08 -18.80 8.62
C GLN A 499 17.88 -17.80 7.47
N ALA A 500 16.63 -17.63 7.01
CA ALA A 500 16.32 -16.64 5.98
C ALA A 500 16.39 -15.21 6.54
N ALA A 501 15.93 -15.01 7.78
CA ALA A 501 16.09 -13.76 8.50
C ALA A 501 17.58 -13.39 8.65
N GLU A 502 18.45 -14.35 8.97
CA GLU A 502 19.89 -14.10 9.09
C GLU A 502 20.55 -13.76 7.74
N ALA A 503 20.12 -14.38 6.64
CA ALA A 503 20.57 -13.99 5.30
C ALA A 503 20.22 -12.52 4.99
N LEU A 504 19.02 -12.08 5.36
CA LEU A 504 18.59 -10.69 5.21
C LEU A 504 19.39 -9.74 6.11
N ARG A 505 19.66 -10.13 7.37
CA ARG A 505 20.54 -9.37 8.28
C ARG A 505 21.98 -9.29 7.74
N ALA A 506 22.49 -10.35 7.13
CA ALA A 506 23.81 -10.35 6.51
C ALA A 506 23.90 -9.37 5.34
N ALA A 507 22.88 -9.35 4.46
CA ALA A 507 22.79 -8.37 3.38
C ALA A 507 22.74 -6.94 3.94
N LYS A 508 21.91 -6.70 4.97
CA LYS A 508 21.82 -5.42 5.67
C LYS A 508 23.17 -4.96 6.22
N ARG A 509 23.89 -5.82 6.95
CA ARG A 509 25.23 -5.50 7.50
C ARG A 509 26.27 -5.22 6.42
N ALA A 510 26.16 -5.87 5.27
CA ALA A 510 27.08 -5.65 4.15
C ALA A 510 26.80 -4.31 3.45
N LEU A 511 25.53 -3.96 3.22
CA LEU A 511 25.15 -2.76 2.48
C LEU A 511 25.10 -1.50 3.36
N ASP A 512 24.82 -1.67 4.65
CA ASP A 512 24.73 -0.59 5.64
C ASP A 512 25.41 -1.01 6.96
N PRO A 513 26.75 -0.99 7.01
CA PRO A 513 27.50 -1.42 8.19
C PRO A 513 27.23 -0.56 9.44
N ALA A 514 26.85 0.70 9.26
CA ALA A 514 26.51 1.62 10.35
C ALA A 514 25.06 1.45 10.85
N GLY A 515 24.23 0.70 10.12
CA GLY A 515 22.84 0.44 10.45
C GLY A 515 21.92 1.66 10.34
N ILE A 516 22.31 2.69 9.58
CA ILE A 516 21.57 3.97 9.53
C ILE A 516 20.27 3.91 8.72
N LEU A 517 20.13 2.98 7.77
CA LEU A 517 18.99 2.94 6.85
C LEU A 517 17.75 2.28 7.48
N ASN A 518 16.68 3.05 7.65
CA ASN A 518 15.38 2.66 8.20
C ASN A 518 15.45 1.65 9.36
N PRO A 519 16.22 1.93 10.43
CA PRO A 519 16.55 0.95 11.45
C PRO A 519 15.30 0.42 12.15
N GLY A 520 15.19 -0.90 12.25
CA GLY A 520 14.06 -1.56 12.91
C GLY A 520 12.81 -1.74 12.03
N VAL A 521 12.75 -1.22 10.81
CA VAL A 521 11.70 -1.61 9.85
C VAL A 521 12.13 -2.90 9.15
N LEU A 522 11.22 -3.86 8.92
CA LEU A 522 11.43 -5.17 8.27
C LEU A 522 12.43 -6.13 8.95
N ILE A 523 13.60 -5.63 9.35
CA ILE A 523 14.70 -6.37 9.97
C ILE A 523 14.78 -5.95 11.43
N ALA A 524 14.77 -6.92 12.34
CA ALA A 524 14.97 -6.64 13.76
C ALA A 524 16.36 -6.01 14.01
N PRO A 525 16.49 -5.03 14.93
CA PRO A 525 17.72 -4.28 15.17
C PRO A 525 18.90 -5.08 15.73
#